data_AF-A0AA38J3F2-F1
#
_entry.id   AF-A0AA38J3F2-F1
#
_cell.length_a   1.000
_cell.length_b   1.000
_cell.length_c   1.000
_cell.angle_alpha   90.00
_cell.angle_beta   90.00
_cell.angle_gamma   90.00
#
_symmetry.space_group_name_H-M   'P 1'
#
loop_
_entity.id
_entity.type
_entity.pdbx_description
1 polymer ?
#
loop_
_entity_poly.entity_id
_entity_poly.type
_entity_poly.pdbx_seq_one_letter_code
_entity_poly.pdbx_strand_id
1 'polypeptide(L)'
;MTIPTKITISKVYNYTHKTSLYKNFFFGVFLILIVTTFTVLSRLRISIRDESSNFKKISLTHIRSLPEFRLRTNIALLPRNPECTHWDCFNIYRCGRTGHDRIAVYVYPPRKYVDEEGFSATELMSKEYLTLLQAVVNSKYYTANPHEACIFIPSIDTLNQERLRPNLTSRALHSLPL
;
A
#
# COMPACT_ATOMS: atom_id res chain seq x y z
N MET A 1 2.37 -80.53 40.24
CA MET A 1 1.45 -79.39 40.00
C MET A 1 2.19 -78.40 39.10
N THR A 2 2.07 -78.56 37.79
CA THR A 2 2.73 -77.72 36.78
C THR A 2 1.70 -76.76 36.19
N ILE A 3 1.90 -75.47 36.41
CA ILE A 3 1.05 -74.40 35.90
C ILE A 3 1.50 -74.12 34.45
N PRO A 4 0.61 -74.09 33.45
CA PRO A 4 1.00 -73.74 32.09
C PRO A 4 1.07 -72.21 31.95
N THR A 5 2.27 -71.65 31.86
CA THR A 5 2.49 -70.27 31.40
C THR A 5 2.57 -70.25 29.88
N LYS A 6 1.42 -70.22 29.21
CA LYS A 6 1.34 -69.89 27.79
C LYS A 6 0.55 -68.61 27.60
N ILE A 7 1.03 -67.52 28.21
CA ILE A 7 0.54 -66.19 27.87
C ILE A 7 1.02 -65.90 26.45
N THR A 8 0.06 -65.77 25.54
CA THR A 8 0.13 -65.46 24.11
C THR A 8 1.14 -64.35 23.77
N ILE A 9 2.39 -64.75 23.49
CA ILE A 9 3.46 -63.88 22.96
C ILE A 9 3.02 -63.20 21.65
N SER A 10 2.20 -63.87 20.84
CA SER A 10 1.67 -63.34 19.57
C SER A 10 0.74 -62.15 19.74
N LYS A 11 -0.07 -62.08 20.82
CA LYS A 11 -0.97 -60.95 21.08
C LYS A 11 -0.20 -59.71 21.54
N VAL A 12 0.84 -59.89 22.36
CA VAL A 12 1.70 -58.80 22.82
C VAL A 12 2.48 -58.20 21.65
N TYR A 13 3.07 -59.03 20.79
CA TYR A 13 3.80 -58.58 19.60
C TYR A 13 2.88 -57.88 18.58
N ASN A 14 1.70 -58.43 18.31
CA ASN A 14 0.73 -57.78 17.43
C ASN A 14 0.21 -56.45 17.99
N TYR A 15 0.05 -56.33 19.32
CA TYR A 15 -0.35 -55.06 19.94
C TYR A 15 0.73 -54.00 19.77
N THR A 16 1.98 -54.26 20.17
CA THR A 16 3.09 -53.31 20.01
C THR A 16 3.40 -52.96 18.56
N HIS A 17 3.28 -53.92 17.64
CA HIS A 17 3.42 -53.66 16.20
C HIS A 17 2.31 -52.73 15.67
N LYS A 18 1.05 -52.94 16.09
CA LYS A 18 -0.10 -52.10 15.70
C LYS A 18 -0.01 -50.69 16.29
N THR A 19 0.52 -50.52 17.51
CA THR A 19 0.75 -49.19 18.12
C THR A 19 1.89 -48.42 17.44
N SER A 20 2.94 -49.10 16.98
CA SER A 20 4.04 -48.52 16.19
C SER A 20 3.56 -48.01 14.83
N LEU A 21 2.74 -48.80 14.14
CA LEU A 21 2.11 -48.42 12.86
C LEU A 21 1.22 -47.18 13.00
N TYR A 22 0.41 -47.10 14.07
CA TYR A 22 -0.43 -45.94 14.34
C TYR A 22 0.40 -44.68 14.66
N LYS A 23 1.49 -44.81 15.43
CA LYS A 23 2.41 -43.69 15.70
C LYS A 23 3.06 -43.16 14.42
N ASN A 24 3.51 -44.05 13.54
CA ASN A 24 4.11 -43.66 12.26
C ASN A 24 3.09 -43.00 11.32
N PHE A 25 1.84 -43.48 11.34
CA PHE A 25 0.73 -42.86 10.61
C PHE A 25 0.45 -41.43 11.09
N PHE A 26 0.32 -41.22 12.41
CA PHE A 26 0.08 -39.89 12.98
C PHE A 26 1.25 -38.93 12.76
N PHE A 27 2.48 -39.42 12.86
CA PHE A 27 3.68 -38.63 12.55
C PHE A 27 3.69 -38.18 11.08
N GLY A 28 3.32 -39.08 10.15
CA GLY A 28 3.19 -38.75 8.73
C GLY A 28 2.14 -37.67 8.47
N VAL A 29 0.95 -37.78 9.07
CA VAL A 29 -0.11 -36.76 8.94
C VAL A 29 0.34 -35.41 9.49
N PHE A 30 1.05 -35.39 10.62
CA PHE A 30 1.56 -34.16 11.22
C PHE A 30 2.60 -33.47 10.34
N LEU A 31 3.51 -34.23 9.71
CA LEU A 31 4.47 -33.67 8.76
C LEU A 31 3.78 -33.09 7.52
N ILE A 32 2.74 -33.73 7.00
CA ILE A 32 1.96 -33.20 5.86
C ILE A 32 1.27 -31.88 6.25
N LEU A 33 0.71 -31.79 7.46
CA LEU A 33 0.11 -30.54 7.95
C LEU A 33 1.15 -29.42 8.10
N ILE A 34 2.34 -29.72 8.58
CA ILE A 34 3.43 -28.73 8.66
C ILE A 34 3.87 -28.27 7.26
N VAL A 35 4.04 -29.19 6.31
CA VAL A 35 4.46 -28.85 4.95
C VAL A 35 3.38 -28.02 4.23
N THR A 36 2.11 -28.38 4.39
CA THR A 36 0.99 -27.64 3.80
C THR A 36 0.84 -26.24 4.42
N THR A 37 0.93 -26.11 5.74
CA THR A 37 0.92 -24.79 6.39
C THR A 37 2.12 -23.94 5.98
N PHE A 38 3.32 -24.50 5.89
CA PHE A 38 4.51 -23.79 5.43
C PHE A 38 4.40 -23.36 3.96
N THR A 39 3.83 -24.19 3.08
CA THR A 39 3.59 -23.82 1.68
C THR A 39 2.52 -22.73 1.55
N VAL A 40 1.44 -22.77 2.33
CA VAL A 40 0.43 -21.70 2.35
C VAL A 40 1.00 -20.40 2.92
N LEU A 41 1.74 -20.44 4.04
CA LEU A 41 2.37 -19.27 4.64
C LEU A 41 3.43 -18.64 3.73
N SER A 42 4.22 -19.46 3.02
CA SER A 42 5.19 -18.94 2.05
C SER A 42 4.52 -18.31 0.83
N ARG A 43 3.41 -18.87 0.32
CA ARG A 43 2.59 -18.24 -0.73
C ARG A 43 1.97 -16.92 -0.27
N LEU A 44 1.45 -16.87 0.95
CA LEU A 44 0.90 -15.63 1.55
C LEU A 44 1.98 -14.54 1.69
N ARG A 45 3.20 -14.92 2.09
CA ARG A 45 4.34 -13.99 2.23
C ARG A 45 4.85 -13.47 0.89
N ILE A 46 4.81 -14.29 -0.17
CA ILE A 46 5.17 -13.86 -1.53
C ILE A 46 4.13 -12.88 -2.08
N SER A 47 2.83 -13.15 -1.89
CA SER A 47 1.75 -12.27 -2.36
C SER A 47 1.79 -10.86 -1.78
N ILE A 48 2.31 -10.68 -0.56
CA ILE A 48 2.41 -9.36 0.09
C ILE A 48 3.65 -8.57 -0.40
N ARG A 49 4.66 -9.25 -0.97
CA ARG A 49 5.98 -8.65 -1.25
C ARG A 49 6.12 -8.09 -2.68
N ASP A 50 5.24 -8.42 -3.61
CA ASP A 50 5.42 -8.05 -5.03
C ASP A 50 5.05 -6.59 -5.37
N GLU A 51 4.08 -5.98 -4.70
CA GLU A 51 3.57 -4.65 -5.12
C GLU A 51 4.47 -3.48 -4.69
N SER A 52 5.15 -3.62 -3.54
CA SER A 52 6.07 -2.61 -2.99
C SER A 52 7.27 -2.31 -3.89
N SER A 53 7.68 -3.26 -4.75
CA SER A 53 8.92 -3.16 -5.54
C SER A 53 8.86 -2.17 -6.71
N ASN A 54 7.66 -1.73 -7.11
CA ASN A 54 7.47 -0.83 -8.26
C ASN A 54 7.50 0.66 -7.91
N PHE A 55 7.40 1.02 -6.63
CA PHE A 55 7.28 2.41 -6.21
C PHE A 55 8.65 3.05 -5.93
N LYS A 56 9.13 3.89 -6.85
CA LYS A 56 10.41 4.61 -6.71
C LYS A 56 10.23 5.96 -6.01
N LYS A 57 11.22 6.34 -5.19
CA LYS A 57 11.28 7.67 -4.57
C LYS A 57 11.26 8.76 -5.64
N ILE A 58 10.43 9.77 -5.42
CA ILE A 58 10.28 10.94 -6.28
C ILE A 58 11.56 11.80 -6.28
N SER A 59 11.93 12.32 -7.46
CA SER A 59 13.03 13.28 -7.61
C SER A 59 12.47 14.65 -8.01
N LEU A 60 12.87 15.70 -7.28
CA LEU A 60 12.36 17.07 -7.44
C LEU A 60 13.39 18.00 -8.10
N THR A 61 14.33 17.49 -8.91
CA THR A 61 15.44 18.29 -9.47
C THR A 61 15.12 18.99 -10.79
N HIS A 62 14.20 18.47 -11.60
CA HIS A 62 13.93 18.95 -12.98
C HIS A 62 12.60 19.71 -13.11
N ILE A 63 12.41 20.78 -12.33
CA ILE A 63 11.12 21.49 -12.23
C ILE A 63 10.92 22.50 -13.37
N ARG A 64 12.00 22.84 -14.08
CA ARG A 64 11.94 23.79 -15.21
C ARG A 64 11.38 23.17 -16.49
N SER A 65 11.39 21.84 -16.60
CA SER A 65 10.93 21.10 -17.78
C SER A 65 10.02 19.94 -17.35
N LEU A 66 8.85 20.28 -16.82
CA LEU A 66 7.89 19.28 -16.38
C LEU A 66 7.10 18.73 -17.57
N PRO A 67 6.78 17.41 -17.56
CA PRO A 67 5.87 16.85 -18.54
C PRO A 67 4.52 17.53 -18.44
N GLU A 68 3.93 17.87 -19.59
CA GLU A 68 2.61 18.48 -19.68
C GLU A 68 1.53 17.42 -19.54
N PHE A 69 0.46 17.74 -18.80
CA PHE A 69 -0.74 16.95 -18.69
C PHE A 69 -1.93 17.79 -19.13
N ARG A 70 -2.56 17.40 -20.24
CA ARG A 70 -3.71 18.09 -20.81
C ARG A 70 -4.99 17.69 -20.08
N LEU A 71 -5.66 18.69 -19.53
CA LEU A 71 -6.92 18.53 -18.81
C LEU A 71 -8.08 18.46 -19.80
N ARG A 72 -8.75 17.31 -19.84
CA ARG A 72 -9.97 17.15 -20.65
C ARG A 72 -11.08 18.07 -20.12
N THR A 73 -11.78 18.75 -21.03
CA THR A 73 -12.86 19.71 -20.72
C THR A 73 -14.12 19.05 -20.15
N ASN A 74 -14.32 17.76 -20.39
CA ASN A 74 -15.55 17.05 -20.06
C ASN A 74 -15.55 16.35 -18.69
N ILE A 75 -14.65 16.73 -17.77
CA ILE A 75 -14.72 16.18 -16.40
C ILE A 75 -15.88 16.90 -15.70
N ALA A 76 -17.01 16.22 -15.58
CA ALA A 76 -18.07 16.64 -14.68
C ALA A 76 -17.47 16.71 -13.27
N LEU A 77 -17.21 17.93 -12.80
CA LEU A 77 -16.74 18.15 -11.44
C LEU A 77 -17.83 17.65 -10.51
N LEU A 78 -17.55 16.58 -9.76
CA LEU A 78 -18.44 16.13 -8.71
C LEU A 78 -18.67 17.30 -7.75
N PRO A 79 -19.92 17.59 -7.38
CA PRO A 79 -20.21 18.64 -6.44
C PRO A 79 -19.44 18.37 -5.14
N ARG A 80 -18.77 19.40 -4.62
CA ARG A 80 -18.14 19.32 -3.31
C ARG A 80 -19.23 19.02 -2.29
N ASN A 81 -19.05 17.98 -1.48
CA ASN A 81 -19.93 17.75 -0.35
C ASN A 81 -19.68 18.85 0.71
N PRO A 82 -20.61 19.80 0.93
CA PRO A 82 -20.41 20.88 1.90
C PRO A 82 -20.43 20.36 3.35
N GLU A 83 -21.07 19.20 3.58
CA GLU A 83 -21.22 18.58 4.90
C GLU A 83 -20.11 17.57 5.21
N CYS A 84 -19.08 17.45 4.36
CA CYS A 84 -18.06 16.45 4.60
C CYS A 84 -17.19 16.81 5.80
N THR A 85 -16.94 15.82 6.66
CA THR A 85 -16.05 15.98 7.81
C THR A 85 -14.66 15.45 7.49
N HIS A 86 -13.72 15.59 8.44
CA HIS A 86 -12.40 14.95 8.32
C HIS A 86 -12.47 13.42 8.25
N TRP A 87 -13.59 12.81 8.66
CA TRP A 87 -13.83 11.38 8.50
C TRP A 87 -14.23 11.02 7.07
N ASP A 88 -15.07 11.84 6.43
CA ASP A 88 -15.65 11.56 5.11
C ASP A 88 -14.77 12.03 3.96
N CYS A 89 -14.21 13.25 4.06
CA CYS A 89 -13.41 13.86 3.00
C CYS A 89 -11.93 13.44 3.03
N PHE A 90 -11.40 13.05 4.20
CA PHE A 90 -9.97 12.75 4.38
C PHE A 90 -9.70 11.31 4.87
N ASN A 91 -10.70 10.60 5.41
CA ASN A 91 -10.59 9.23 5.93
C ASN A 91 -9.29 8.97 6.73
N ILE A 92 -9.24 9.57 7.92
CA ILE A 92 -8.10 9.45 8.84
C ILE A 92 -7.77 8.00 9.25
N TYR A 93 -8.69 7.03 9.11
CA TYR A 93 -8.42 5.62 9.37
C TYR A 93 -7.40 4.98 8.41
N ARG A 94 -7.09 5.66 7.29
CA ARG A 94 -5.95 5.28 6.45
C ARG A 94 -4.62 5.54 7.13
N CYS A 95 -4.55 6.49 8.06
CA CYS A 95 -3.35 6.75 8.85
C CYS A 95 -3.15 5.64 9.89
N GLY A 96 -1.92 5.16 10.08
CA GLY A 96 -1.59 4.08 11.03
C GLY A 96 -1.65 2.65 10.47
N ARG A 97 -2.07 2.47 9.20
CA ARG A 97 -2.18 1.16 8.54
C ARG A 97 -0.85 0.38 8.44
N THR A 98 0.29 1.05 8.59
CA THR A 98 1.63 0.44 8.53
C THR A 98 2.22 0.07 9.90
N GLY A 99 1.40 -0.04 10.95
CA GLY A 99 1.79 -0.68 12.22
C GLY A 99 2.55 0.22 13.20
N HIS A 100 2.67 1.51 12.91
CA HIS A 100 3.16 2.53 13.82
C HIS A 100 2.22 3.73 13.71
N ASP A 101 2.09 4.53 14.77
CA ASP A 101 1.36 5.82 14.83
C ASP A 101 1.97 6.90 13.89
N ARG A 102 2.44 6.50 12.71
CA ARG A 102 3.12 7.32 11.73
C ARG A 102 2.14 7.67 10.62
N ILE A 103 2.10 8.97 10.35
CA ILE A 103 1.49 9.52 9.15
C ILE A 103 2.40 9.18 7.97
N ALA A 104 1.82 8.62 6.91
CA ALA A 104 2.49 8.37 5.65
C ALA A 104 1.99 9.35 4.60
N VAL A 105 2.91 10.05 3.96
CA VAL A 105 2.65 11.14 3.03
C VAL A 105 3.15 10.76 1.65
N TYR A 106 2.26 10.74 0.68
CA TYR A 106 2.59 10.58 -0.73
C TYR A 106 2.61 11.95 -1.42
N VAL A 107 3.64 12.19 -2.24
CA VAL A 107 3.77 13.40 -3.04
C VAL A 107 3.61 13.01 -4.50
N TYR A 108 2.64 13.62 -5.19
CA TYR A 108 2.43 13.38 -6.61
C TYR A 108 3.63 13.89 -7.44
N PRO A 109 4.08 13.17 -8.48
CA PRO A 109 5.10 13.64 -9.40
C PRO A 109 4.75 15.02 -9.99
N PRO A 110 5.71 15.97 -10.09
CA PRO A 110 5.41 17.29 -10.64
C PRO A 110 5.06 17.20 -12.12
N ARG A 111 3.98 17.89 -12.51
CA ARG A 111 3.47 17.96 -13.88
C ARG A 111 2.97 19.37 -14.15
N LYS A 112 3.04 19.78 -15.41
CA LYS A 112 2.44 21.04 -15.86
C LYS A 112 1.03 20.77 -16.37
N TYR A 113 0.02 21.15 -15.61
CA TYR A 113 -1.38 20.97 -15.98
C TYR A 113 -1.82 22.10 -16.88
N VAL A 114 -2.26 21.78 -18.10
CA VAL A 114 -2.71 22.76 -19.09
C VAL A 114 -4.11 22.42 -19.59
N ASP A 115 -4.88 23.42 -20.00
CA ASP A 115 -6.13 23.20 -20.75
C ASP A 115 -5.86 22.85 -22.22
N GLU A 116 -6.92 22.74 -23.01
CA GLU A 116 -6.86 22.37 -24.43
C GLU A 116 -6.17 23.47 -25.25
N GLU A 117 -6.32 24.73 -24.84
CA GLU A 117 -5.72 25.92 -25.44
C GLU A 117 -4.26 26.14 -25.00
N GLY A 118 -3.77 25.38 -24.01
CA GLY A 118 -2.39 25.41 -23.52
C GLY A 118 -2.13 26.38 -22.37
N PHE A 119 -3.16 26.99 -21.78
CA PHE A 119 -3.03 27.78 -20.56
C PHE A 119 -2.81 26.87 -19.35
N SER A 120 -1.86 27.26 -18.51
CA SER A 120 -1.49 26.50 -17.32
C SER A 120 -2.46 26.73 -16.16
N ALA A 121 -2.76 25.68 -15.39
CA ALA A 121 -3.64 25.74 -14.21
C ALA A 121 -3.02 26.52 -13.04
N THR A 122 -1.70 26.55 -13.00
CA THR A 122 -0.86 27.30 -12.07
C THR A 122 0.34 27.81 -12.85
N GLU A 123 0.89 28.93 -12.41
CA GLU A 123 2.22 29.35 -12.86
C GLU A 123 3.31 28.34 -12.46
N LEU A 124 4.55 28.60 -12.88
CA LEU A 124 5.71 27.82 -12.47
C LEU A 124 5.79 27.73 -10.93
N MET A 125 6.05 26.52 -10.45
CA MET A 125 6.24 26.23 -9.02
C MET A 125 7.26 27.18 -8.39
N SER A 126 6.88 27.81 -7.28
CA SER A 126 7.77 28.67 -6.51
C SER A 126 8.89 27.89 -5.82
N LYS A 127 9.95 28.60 -5.40
CA LYS A 127 11.04 27.98 -4.63
C LYS A 127 10.55 27.55 -3.26
N GLU A 128 9.65 28.32 -2.68
CA GLU A 128 9.02 28.14 -1.38
C GLU A 128 8.24 26.81 -1.37
N TYR A 129 7.39 26.59 -2.36
CA TYR A 129 6.63 25.34 -2.47
C TYR A 129 7.54 24.14 -2.70
N LEU A 130 8.57 24.30 -3.53
CA LEU A 130 9.56 23.25 -3.73
C LEU A 130 10.28 22.87 -2.43
N THR A 131 10.70 23.85 -1.62
CA THR A 131 11.34 23.60 -0.33
C THR A 131 10.42 22.81 0.61
N LEU A 132 9.12 23.12 0.63
CA LEU A 132 8.13 22.33 1.39
C LEU A 132 8.06 20.88 0.88
N LEU A 133 7.96 20.67 -0.43
CA LEU A 133 7.95 19.31 -0.99
C LEU A 133 9.23 18.54 -0.67
N GLN A 134 10.39 19.19 -0.75
CA GLN A 134 11.68 18.59 -0.40
C GLN A 134 11.75 18.21 1.07
N ALA A 135 11.26 19.07 1.97
CA ALA A 135 11.19 18.78 3.40
C ALA A 135 10.34 17.53 3.68
N VAL A 136 9.18 17.41 3.00
CA VAL A 136 8.33 16.22 3.10
C VAL A 136 9.05 14.98 2.58
N VAL A 137 9.56 15.01 1.34
CA VAL A 137 10.22 13.86 0.66
C VAL A 137 11.49 13.38 1.38
N ASN A 138 12.14 14.26 2.15
CA ASN A 138 13.31 13.91 2.96
C ASN A 138 12.97 13.52 4.41
N SER A 139 11.72 13.65 4.82
CA SER A 139 11.28 13.28 6.16
C SER A 139 11.01 11.78 6.28
N LYS A 140 10.92 11.30 7.53
CA LYS A 140 10.47 9.94 7.86
C LYS A 140 9.01 9.64 7.50
N TYR A 141 8.23 10.68 7.15
CA TYR A 141 6.80 10.56 6.84
C TYR A 141 6.56 10.25 5.35
N TYR A 142 7.54 10.44 4.48
CA TYR A 142 7.38 10.18 3.05
C TYR A 142 7.25 8.69 2.75
N THR A 143 6.31 8.33 1.87
CA THR A 143 6.24 7.02 1.21
C THR A 143 6.16 7.17 -0.30
N ALA A 144 6.85 6.28 -1.02
CA ALA A 144 6.72 6.17 -2.47
C ALA A 144 5.45 5.39 -2.87
N ASN A 145 4.87 4.62 -1.95
CA ASN A 145 3.71 3.77 -2.19
C ASN A 145 2.41 4.51 -1.80
N PRO A 146 1.54 4.89 -2.75
CA PRO A 146 0.29 5.59 -2.47
C PRO A 146 -0.70 4.74 -1.63
N HIS A 147 -0.58 3.41 -1.66
CA HIS A 147 -1.44 2.52 -0.87
C HIS A 147 -1.10 2.54 0.63
N GLU A 148 0.12 2.94 0.99
CA GLU A 148 0.54 3.14 2.39
C GLU A 148 0.21 4.55 2.90
N ALA A 149 -0.03 5.50 1.99
CA ALA A 149 -0.23 6.89 2.33
C ALA A 149 -1.65 7.17 2.86
N CYS A 150 -1.72 8.14 3.76
CA CYS A 150 -2.97 8.74 4.20
C CYS A 150 -3.06 10.24 3.88
N ILE A 151 -1.92 10.93 3.73
CA ILE A 151 -1.88 12.30 3.22
C ILE A 151 -1.34 12.29 1.79
N PHE A 152 -1.99 13.05 0.92
CA PHE A 152 -1.61 13.21 -0.48
C PHE A 152 -1.31 14.68 -0.75
N ILE A 153 -0.10 14.99 -1.20
CA ILE A 153 0.31 16.34 -1.53
C ILE A 153 0.44 16.46 -3.06
N PRO A 154 -0.42 17.27 -3.72
CA PRO A 154 -0.29 17.54 -5.14
C PRO A 154 0.94 18.41 -5.41
N SER A 155 1.65 18.18 -6.51
CA SER A 155 2.74 19.07 -6.95
C SER A 155 2.20 20.32 -7.68
N ILE A 156 1.18 20.96 -7.11
CA ILE A 156 0.55 22.19 -7.58
C ILE A 156 0.76 23.26 -6.50
N ASP A 157 1.45 24.33 -6.85
CA ASP A 157 1.76 25.41 -5.90
C ASP A 157 0.50 26.21 -5.57
N THR A 158 0.04 26.09 -4.33
CA THR A 158 -1.18 26.73 -3.82
C THR A 158 -0.87 27.80 -2.77
N LEU A 159 0.41 28.17 -2.59
CA LEU A 159 0.82 29.15 -1.58
C LEU A 159 0.34 30.57 -1.88
N ASN A 160 0.06 30.87 -3.15
CA ASN A 160 -0.47 32.17 -3.57
C ASN A 160 -1.73 32.00 -4.41
N GLN A 161 -2.88 32.38 -3.83
CA GLN A 161 -4.19 32.28 -4.47
C GLN A 161 -4.31 33.14 -5.75
N GLU A 162 -3.61 34.28 -5.84
CA GLU A 162 -3.67 35.15 -7.02
C GLU A 162 -3.05 34.50 -8.27
N ARG A 163 -2.14 33.53 -8.07
CA ARG A 163 -1.47 32.78 -9.16
C ARG A 163 -2.26 31.56 -9.61
N LEU A 164 -3.37 31.24 -8.93
CA LEU A 164 -4.23 30.11 -9.25
C LEU A 164 -5.31 30.50 -10.24
N ARG A 165 -5.64 29.58 -11.14
CA ARG A 165 -6.86 29.65 -11.97
C ARG A 165 -7.88 28.67 -11.39
N PRO A 166 -8.79 29.07 -10.48
CA PRO A 166 -9.53 28.16 -9.61
C PRO A 166 -10.25 27.02 -10.36
N ASN A 167 -10.86 27.32 -11.50
CA ASN A 167 -11.53 26.31 -12.34
C ASN A 167 -10.53 25.26 -12.88
N LEU A 168 -9.44 25.70 -13.53
CA LEU A 168 -8.41 24.80 -14.05
C LEU A 168 -7.69 24.04 -12.91
N THR A 169 -7.36 24.72 -11.82
CA THR A 169 -6.71 24.12 -10.65
C THR A 169 -7.60 23.03 -10.06
N SER A 170 -8.91 23.29 -9.92
CA SER A 170 -9.88 22.30 -9.44
C SER A 170 -9.93 21.07 -10.36
N ARG A 171 -9.93 21.28 -11.68
CA ARG A 171 -9.90 20.19 -12.68
C ARG A 171 -8.60 19.40 -12.60
N ALA A 172 -7.46 20.08 -12.40
CA ALA A 172 -6.16 19.43 -12.21
C ALA A 172 -6.14 18.53 -10.98
N LEU A 173 -6.62 19.03 -9.84
CA LEU A 173 -6.72 18.25 -8.60
C LEU A 173 -7.65 17.04 -8.75
N HIS A 174 -8.76 17.18 -9.45
CA HIS A 174 -9.69 16.08 -9.73
C HIS A 174 -9.10 15.01 -10.68
N SER A 175 -8.11 15.37 -11.50
CA SER A 175 -7.47 14.45 -12.45
C SER A 175 -6.37 13.57 -11.83
N LEU A 176 -6.04 13.80 -10.56
CA LEU A 176 -4.99 13.04 -9.88
C LEU A 176 -5.43 11.59 -9.67
N PRO A 177 -4.56 10.60 -9.96
CA PRO A 177 -4.87 9.20 -9.70
C PRO A 177 -4.93 8.92 -8.20
N LEU A 178 -5.81 8.01 -7.78
CA LEU A 178 -5.86 7.48 -6.41
C LEU A 178 -4.77 6.43 -6.16
#